data_AF-A0A2D9B4U6-F1
#
_entry.id   AF-A0A2D9B4U6-F1
#
_cell.length_a   1.000
_cell.length_b   1.000
_cell.length_c   1.000
_cell.angle_alpha   90.00
_cell.angle_beta   90.00
_cell.angle_gamma   90.00
#
_symmetry.space_group_name_H-M   'P 1'
#
loop_
_entity.id
_entity.type
_entity.pdbx_description
1 polymer ?
#
loop_
_entity_poly.entity_id
_entity_poly.type
_entity_poly.pdbx_seq_one_letter_code
_entity_poly.pdbx_strand_id
1 'polypeptide(L)'
;MQTTFSQILPERDRAQLRDEILADRFNNLLPQLMDASEIDMWLVISREYNEDPVIKTMLPATWLNARRRTILVFYRDKEVNSIEKLAVARYDVGENITSAWDKEKQPNQWARLVEIIKERNPS
;
A
#
# COMPACT_ATOMS: atom_id res chain seq x y z
N MET A 1 -30.71 3.28 31.87
CA MET A 1 -29.97 3.90 30.75
C MET A 1 -30.12 2.99 29.55
N GLN A 2 -30.66 3.48 28.44
CA GLN A 2 -30.87 2.68 27.25
C GLN A 2 -29.55 2.65 26.49
N THR A 3 -28.84 1.53 26.53
CA THR A 3 -27.58 1.35 25.80
C THR A 3 -27.90 1.28 24.32
N THR A 4 -27.67 2.37 23.58
CA THR A 4 -27.72 2.35 22.12
C THR A 4 -26.55 1.53 21.61
N PHE A 5 -26.78 0.26 21.30
CA PHE A 5 -25.83 -0.50 20.49
C PHE A 5 -25.79 0.16 19.11
N SER A 6 -24.63 0.69 18.71
CA SER A 6 -24.36 1.04 17.32
C SER A 6 -24.76 -0.15 16.45
N GLN A 7 -25.68 0.03 15.52
CA GLN A 7 -26.04 -1.01 14.58
C GLN A 7 -24.79 -1.38 13.77
N ILE A 8 -24.38 -2.64 13.82
CA ILE A 8 -23.22 -3.11 13.07
C ILE A 8 -23.59 -3.09 11.59
N LEU A 9 -22.73 -2.46 10.78
CA LEU A 9 -22.90 -2.40 9.32
C LEU A 9 -22.92 -3.82 8.72
N PRO A 10 -23.71 -4.07 7.65
CA PRO A 10 -23.59 -5.27 6.83
C PRO A 10 -22.16 -5.49 6.33
N GLU A 11 -21.72 -6.74 6.15
CA GLU A 11 -20.33 -7.06 5.76
C GLU A 11 -19.86 -6.35 4.47
N ARG A 12 -20.77 -6.12 3.52
CA ARG A 12 -20.45 -5.38 2.29
C ARG A 12 -20.11 -3.92 2.57
N ASP A 13 -20.91 -3.26 3.40
CA ASP A 13 -20.73 -1.86 3.78
C ASP A 13 -19.50 -1.70 4.68
N ARG A 14 -19.20 -2.71 5.51
CA ARG A 14 -17.95 -2.78 6.28
C ARG A 14 -16.72 -2.88 5.38
N ALA A 15 -16.79 -3.66 4.30
CA ALA A 15 -15.69 -3.77 3.35
C ALA A 15 -15.41 -2.42 2.66
N GLN A 16 -16.47 -1.74 2.21
CA GLN A 16 -16.36 -0.40 1.64
C GLN A 16 -15.74 0.59 2.65
N LEU A 17 -16.27 0.64 3.87
CA LEU A 17 -15.74 1.52 4.92
C LEU A 17 -14.26 1.25 5.22
N ARG A 18 -13.84 -0.03 5.25
CA ARG A 18 -12.43 -0.38 5.44
C ARG A 18 -11.55 0.13 4.29
N ASP A 19 -12.02 0.05 3.06
CA ASP A 19 -11.29 0.57 1.89
C ASP A 19 -11.21 2.11 1.89
N GLU A 20 -12.27 2.79 2.33
CA GLU A 20 -12.27 4.24 2.55
C GLU A 20 -11.26 4.66 3.64
N ILE A 21 -11.25 3.96 4.78
CA ILE A 21 -10.26 4.18 5.85
C ILE A 21 -8.84 3.90 5.35
N LEU A 22 -8.66 2.85 4.54
CA LEU A 22 -7.36 2.53 3.97
C LEU A 22 -6.87 3.66 3.04
N ALA A 23 -7.75 4.19 2.20
CA ALA A 23 -7.44 5.32 1.33
C ALA A 23 -7.05 6.58 2.14
N ASP A 24 -7.83 6.91 3.18
CA ASP A 24 -7.53 8.01 4.09
C ASP A 24 -6.15 7.85 4.76
N ARG A 25 -5.85 6.64 5.26
CA ARG A 25 -4.55 6.34 5.87
C ARG A 25 -3.40 6.54 4.89
N PHE A 26 -3.56 6.14 3.63
CA PHE A 26 -2.51 6.34 2.62
C PHE A 26 -2.33 7.80 2.23
N ASN A 27 -3.41 8.58 2.17
CA ASN A 27 -3.36 9.97 1.70
C ASN A 27 -3.00 10.96 2.80
N ASN A 28 -3.42 10.70 4.03
CA ASN A 28 -3.34 11.67 5.12
C ASN A 28 -2.40 11.24 6.24
N LEU A 29 -2.46 9.97 6.67
CA LEU A 29 -1.65 9.49 7.80
C LEU A 29 -0.23 9.11 7.37
N LEU A 30 -0.10 8.33 6.30
CA LEU A 30 1.20 7.80 5.85
C LEU A 30 2.23 8.90 5.56
N PRO A 31 1.90 10.00 4.85
CA PRO A 31 2.87 11.07 4.62
C PRO A 31 3.39 11.68 5.94
N GLN A 32 2.51 11.89 6.92
CA GLN A 32 2.89 12.42 8.23
C GLN A 32 3.82 11.46 8.99
N LEU A 33 3.55 10.15 8.92
CA LEU A 33 4.41 9.14 9.53
C LEU A 33 5.78 9.07 8.86
N MET A 34 5.81 9.13 7.52
CA MET A 34 7.07 9.14 6.75
C MET A 34 7.89 10.39 7.06
N ASP A 35 7.26 11.56 7.10
CA ASP A 35 7.89 12.83 7.48
C ASP A 35 8.46 12.76 8.91
N ALA A 36 7.68 12.27 9.88
CA ALA A 36 8.10 12.14 11.29
C ALA A 36 9.21 11.10 11.50
N SER A 37 9.31 10.10 10.62
CA SER A 37 10.34 9.06 10.65
C SER A 37 11.59 9.41 9.84
N GLU A 38 11.57 10.55 9.14
CA GLU A 38 12.64 10.98 8.23
C GLU A 38 12.93 9.96 7.11
N ILE A 39 11.89 9.26 6.63
CA ILE A 39 11.99 8.25 5.57
C ILE A 39 11.34 8.77 4.29
N ASP A 40 12.11 8.83 3.20
CA ASP A 40 11.59 9.23 1.89
C ASP A 40 11.03 8.05 1.09
N MET A 41 11.43 6.81 1.40
CA MET A 41 10.89 5.62 0.76
C MET A 41 10.65 4.48 1.75
N TRP A 42 9.41 3.97 1.77
CA TRP A 42 9.06 2.78 2.54
C TRP A 42 8.72 1.61 1.64
N LEU A 43 9.42 0.50 1.85
CA LEU A 43 9.22 -0.75 1.14
C LEU A 43 8.53 -1.77 2.05
N VAL A 44 7.41 -2.34 1.60
CA VAL A 44 6.77 -3.48 2.25
C VAL A 44 6.83 -4.67 1.31
N ILE A 45 7.64 -5.67 1.65
CA ILE A 45 7.90 -6.82 0.78
C ILE A 45 7.35 -8.08 1.44
N SER A 46 6.26 -8.58 0.85
CA SER A 46 5.54 -9.72 1.37
C SER A 46 5.51 -10.87 0.35
N ARG A 47 5.49 -12.10 0.85
CA ARG A 47 5.21 -13.29 0.04
C ARG A 47 3.95 -13.97 0.56
N GLU A 48 3.19 -14.57 -0.34
CA GLU A 48 2.08 -15.45 0.00
C GLU A 48 2.56 -16.57 0.95
N TYR A 49 1.85 -16.76 2.06
CA TYR A 49 2.19 -17.69 3.16
C TYR A 49 3.43 -17.34 3.99
N ASN A 50 4.05 -16.20 3.71
CA ASN A 50 5.14 -15.65 4.50
C ASN A 50 5.01 -14.13 4.49
N GLU A 51 3.88 -13.68 5.01
CA GLU A 51 3.49 -12.29 4.96
C GLU A 51 4.39 -11.41 5.83
N ASP A 52 4.69 -10.22 5.31
CA ASP A 52 5.21 -9.16 6.17
C ASP A 52 4.15 -8.84 7.25
N PRO A 53 4.54 -8.64 8.53
CA PRO A 53 3.59 -8.41 9.61
C PRO A 53 2.59 -7.28 9.36
N VAL A 54 2.97 -6.25 8.58
CA VAL A 54 2.11 -5.10 8.34
C VAL A 54 1.26 -5.21 7.07
N ILE A 55 1.55 -6.14 6.16
CA ILE A 55 0.91 -6.18 4.83
C ILE A 55 -0.61 -6.28 4.90
N LYS A 56 -1.16 -7.05 5.84
CA LYS A 56 -2.61 -7.26 5.99
C LYS A 56 -3.37 -5.95 6.27
N THR A 57 -2.67 -4.96 6.83
CA THR A 57 -3.23 -3.62 7.11
C THR A 57 -3.22 -2.68 5.91
N MET A 58 -2.62 -3.13 4.79
CA MET A 58 -2.40 -2.38 3.55
C MET A 58 -3.17 -2.96 2.35
N LEU A 59 -3.86 -4.08 2.54
CA LEU A 59 -4.63 -4.74 1.49
C LEU A 59 -6.10 -4.30 1.53
N PRO A 60 -6.75 -4.23 0.35
CA PRO A 60 -8.19 -4.01 0.24
C PRO A 60 -8.99 -5.01 1.07
N ALA A 61 -10.19 -4.64 1.48
CA ALA A 61 -11.03 -5.42 2.37
C ALA A 61 -11.35 -6.82 1.84
N THR A 62 -11.43 -6.96 0.51
CA THR A 62 -11.72 -8.22 -0.18
C THR A 62 -10.49 -9.13 -0.38
N TRP A 63 -9.29 -8.66 -0.03
CA TRP A 63 -8.05 -9.43 -0.17
C TRP A 63 -7.66 -10.04 1.18
N LEU A 64 -7.67 -11.37 1.25
CA LEU A 64 -7.34 -12.11 2.49
C LEU A 64 -5.84 -12.17 2.76
N ASN A 65 -5.02 -12.30 1.72
CA ASN A 65 -3.56 -12.45 1.80
C ASN A 65 -2.87 -11.73 0.63
N ALA A 66 -1.55 -11.53 0.76
CA ALA A 66 -0.72 -11.11 -0.37
C ALA A 66 -0.75 -12.18 -1.48
N ARG A 67 -0.71 -11.78 -2.74
CA ARG A 67 -0.66 -12.73 -3.87
C ARG A 67 0.77 -12.85 -4.38
N ARG A 68 1.32 -14.07 -4.47
CA ARG A 68 2.71 -14.35 -4.90
C ARG A 68 3.75 -13.54 -4.12
N ARG A 69 4.47 -12.61 -4.77
CA ARG A 69 5.36 -11.62 -4.16
C ARG A 69 4.75 -10.25 -4.41
N THR A 70 4.35 -9.59 -3.34
CA THR A 70 3.83 -8.23 -3.35
C THR A 70 4.89 -7.32 -2.77
N ILE A 71 5.36 -6.35 -3.56
CA ILE A 71 6.30 -5.32 -3.13
C ILE A 71 5.53 -4.01 -3.23
N LEU A 72 5.15 -3.43 -2.09
CA LEU A 72 4.60 -2.09 -2.03
C LEU A 72 5.75 -1.10 -1.87
N VAL A 73 5.69 -0.01 -2.63
CA VAL A 73 6.67 1.08 -2.61
C VAL A 73 5.90 2.36 -2.35
N PHE A 74 6.18 3.00 -1.22
CA PHE A 74 5.69 4.32 -0.89
C PHE A 74 6.84 5.28 -1.01
N TYR A 75 6.69 6.34 -1.82
CA TYR A 75 7.73 7.36 -1.98
C TYR A 75 7.16 8.73 -1.64
N ARG A 76 7.78 9.37 -0.65
CA ARG A 76 7.39 10.66 -0.10
C ARG A 76 8.27 11.73 -0.71
N ASP A 77 7.68 12.57 -1.56
CA ASP A 77 8.32 13.77 -2.07
C ASP A 77 7.86 14.97 -1.24
N LYS A 78 8.76 15.48 -0.41
CA LYS A 78 8.51 16.63 0.47
C LYS A 78 8.52 17.96 -0.30
N GLU A 79 9.23 18.05 -1.42
CA GLU A 79 9.38 19.30 -2.18
C GLU A 79 8.06 19.71 -2.82
N VAL A 80 7.34 18.75 -3.41
CA VAL A 80 6.01 18.97 -4.01
C VAL A 80 4.86 18.48 -3.12
N ASN A 81 5.17 18.08 -1.89
CA ASN A 81 4.22 17.58 -0.89
C ASN A 81 3.32 16.45 -1.44
N SER A 82 3.93 15.41 -2.03
CA SER A 82 3.20 14.28 -2.60
C SER A 82 3.59 12.93 -1.98
N ILE A 83 2.77 11.91 -2.23
CA ILE A 83 3.03 10.51 -1.86
C ILE A 83 2.71 9.62 -3.06
N GLU A 84 3.73 8.99 -3.64
CA GLU A 84 3.56 7.94 -4.64
C GLU A 84 3.29 6.60 -3.94
N LYS A 85 2.35 5.82 -4.49
CA LYS A 85 1.90 4.53 -3.95
C LYS A 85 1.93 3.51 -5.07
N LEU A 86 3.01 2.73 -5.12
CA LEU A 86 3.28 1.80 -6.21
C LEU A 86 3.32 0.36 -5.70
N ALA A 87 2.98 -0.57 -6.60
CA ALA A 87 3.21 -1.99 -6.40
C ALA A 87 4.10 -2.52 -7.52
N VAL A 88 5.21 -3.16 -7.17
CA VAL A 88 5.95 -3.98 -8.15
C VAL A 88 5.26 -5.33 -8.22
N ALA A 89 4.06 -5.36 -8.82
CA ALA A 89 3.20 -6.53 -8.97
C ALA A 89 2.54 -6.49 -10.36
N ARG A 90 1.85 -7.55 -10.78
CA ARG A 90 1.22 -7.56 -12.12
C ARG A 90 -0.01 -6.66 -12.24
N TYR A 91 -0.67 -6.38 -11.12
CA TYR A 91 -1.94 -5.68 -11.06
C TYR A 91 -1.91 -4.68 -9.92
N ASP A 92 -2.79 -3.69 -10.01
CA ASP A 92 -3.02 -2.72 -8.95
C ASP A 92 -3.44 -3.42 -7.66
N VAL A 93 -3.04 -2.86 -6.53
CA VAL A 93 -3.44 -3.34 -5.21
C VAL A 93 -4.61 -2.47 -4.73
N GLY A 94 -5.81 -2.94 -5.10
CA GLY A 94 -7.03 -2.14 -4.96
C GLY A 94 -6.99 -0.89 -5.82
N GLU A 95 -7.67 0.16 -5.37
CA GLU A 95 -7.74 1.44 -6.09
C GLU A 95 -6.63 2.42 -5.68
N ASN A 96 -5.91 2.14 -4.59
CA ASN A 96 -5.01 3.10 -3.94
C ASN A 96 -3.54 2.97 -4.35
N ILE A 97 -3.16 1.83 -4.93
CA ILE A 97 -1.76 1.50 -5.20
C ILE A 97 -1.65 0.98 -6.64
N THR A 98 -0.94 1.73 -7.47
CA THR A 98 -0.81 1.44 -8.91
C THR A 98 0.32 0.46 -9.19
N SER A 99 0.08 -0.49 -10.07
CA SER A 99 1.10 -1.39 -10.59
C SER A 99 2.17 -0.64 -11.38
N ALA A 100 3.43 -0.86 -10.99
CA ALA A 100 4.60 -0.29 -11.65
C ALA A 100 5.48 -1.36 -12.33
N TRP A 101 4.94 -2.56 -12.58
CA TRP A 101 5.70 -3.68 -13.15
C TRP A 101 5.04 -4.28 -14.39
N ASP A 102 5.71 -4.10 -15.52
CA ASP A 102 5.45 -4.82 -16.77
C ASP A 102 6.46 -5.97 -16.92
N LYS A 103 5.96 -7.20 -16.77
CA LYS A 103 6.78 -8.42 -16.83
C LYS A 103 7.38 -8.66 -18.23
N GLU A 104 6.75 -8.17 -19.29
CA GLU A 104 7.24 -8.39 -20.65
C GLU A 104 8.39 -7.43 -20.98
N LYS A 105 8.41 -6.23 -20.38
CA LYS A 105 9.53 -5.27 -20.50
C LYS A 105 10.69 -5.58 -19.56
N GLN A 106 10.38 -5.92 -18.30
CA GLN A 106 11.39 -6.22 -17.28
C GLN A 106 10.97 -7.52 -16.54
N PRO A 107 11.41 -8.70 -17.00
CA PRO A 107 10.98 -9.97 -16.41
C PRO A 107 11.47 -10.17 -14.97
N ASN A 108 12.51 -9.44 -14.54
CA ASN A 108 13.00 -9.49 -13.18
C ASN A 108 12.32 -8.43 -12.30
N GLN A 109 11.37 -8.88 -11.47
CA GLN A 109 10.64 -8.03 -10.52
C GLN A 109 11.55 -7.22 -9.58
N TRP A 110 12.67 -7.81 -9.11
CA TRP A 110 13.62 -7.10 -8.26
C TRP A 110 14.41 -6.04 -9.03
N ALA A 111 14.75 -6.31 -10.29
CA ALA A 111 15.40 -5.31 -11.13
C ALA A 111 14.48 -4.10 -11.33
N ARG A 112 13.16 -4.32 -11.54
CA ARG A 112 12.20 -3.20 -11.61
C ARG A 112 12.15 -2.40 -10.30
N LEU A 113 12.18 -3.07 -9.14
CA LEU A 113 12.26 -2.37 -7.85
C LEU A 113 13.52 -1.48 -7.78
N VAL A 114 14.68 -2.01 -8.19
CA VAL A 114 15.94 -1.25 -8.19
C VAL A 114 15.88 -0.05 -9.13
N GLU A 115 15.27 -0.19 -10.30
CA GLU A 115 15.02 0.93 -11.22
C GLU A 115 14.16 2.02 -10.55
N ILE A 116 13.05 1.65 -9.91
CA ILE A 116 12.16 2.58 -9.19
C ILE A 116 12.92 3.36 -8.11
N ILE A 117 13.75 2.66 -7.32
CA ILE A 117 14.57 3.28 -6.27
C ILE A 117 15.56 4.27 -6.89
N LYS A 118 16.23 3.91 -7.99
CA LYS A 118 17.18 4.80 -8.67
C LYS A 118 16.51 6.01 -9.31
N GLU A 119 15.33 5.84 -9.90
CA GLU A 119 14.54 6.92 -10.51
C GLU A 119 14.16 8.00 -9.49
N ARG A 120 13.86 7.60 -8.24
CA ARG A 120 13.39 8.48 -7.16
C ARG A 120 14.49 8.95 -6.22
N ASN A 121 15.60 8.21 -6.17
CA ASN A 121 16.80 8.51 -5.38
C ASN A 121 16.48 9.00 -3.95
N PRO A 122 15.76 8.19 -3.14
CA PRO A 122 15.42 8.55 -1.76
C PRO A 122 16.68 8.74 -0.90
N SER A 123 16.64 9.65 0.07
CA SER A 123 17.76 9.92 0.98
C SER A 123 17.80 9.02 2.22
#